data_AF-A0A839V836-F1
#
_entry.id   AF-A0A839V836-F1
#
_cell.length_a   1.000
_cell.length_b   1.000
_cell.length_c   1.000
_cell.angle_alpha   90.00
_cell.angle_beta   90.00
_cell.angle_gamma   90.00
#
_symmetry.space_group_name_H-M   'P 1'
#
loop_
_entity.id
_entity.type
_entity.pdbx_description
1 polymer ?
#
loop_
_entity_poly.entity_id
_entity_poly.type
_entity_poly.pdbx_seq_one_letter_code
_entity_poly.pdbx_strand_id
1 'polypeptide(L)'
;MDKFDWHHFKEGRIRFSGATRGIDQTGYDTFEVDLPSGRYLGQLQRQYPDPDRDAFNLAVRAFGAVDAADVGGLAAAATLRPSELDRVRALVHHLADEVGRLPEANRPFIMQGLFLGKVVFPDGWAHGA
;
A
#
# COMPACT_ATOMS: atom_id res chain seq x y z
N MET A 1 -8.11 -9.29 -15.93
CA MET A 1 -7.59 -9.07 -14.58
C MET A 1 -7.86 -7.61 -14.27
N ASP A 2 -8.71 -7.37 -13.29
CA ASP A 2 -9.05 -6.05 -12.79
C ASP A 2 -7.86 -5.47 -12.01
N LYS A 3 -7.70 -4.15 -12.00
CA LYS A 3 -6.61 -3.45 -11.29
C LYS A 3 -6.71 -3.54 -9.76
N PHE A 4 -7.82 -4.08 -9.25
CA PHE A 4 -8.09 -4.37 -7.85
C PHE A 4 -8.15 -5.88 -7.55
N ASP A 5 -7.81 -6.74 -8.51
CA ASP A 5 -7.71 -8.19 -8.29
C ASP A 5 -6.51 -8.54 -7.38
N TRP A 6 -6.54 -9.73 -6.80
CA TRP A 6 -5.42 -10.27 -6.02
C TRP A 6 -4.25 -10.69 -6.90
N HIS A 7 -3.08 -10.11 -6.62
CA HIS A 7 -1.80 -10.51 -7.18
C HIS A 7 -1.13 -11.52 -6.26
N HIS A 8 -0.63 -12.63 -6.82
CA HIS A 8 -0.08 -13.75 -6.06
C HIS A 8 1.43 -13.84 -6.25
N PHE A 9 2.16 -13.86 -5.13
CA PHE A 9 3.62 -13.97 -5.07
C PHE A 9 4.04 -15.07 -4.10
N LYS A 10 5.35 -15.36 -4.01
CA LYS A 10 5.88 -16.37 -3.08
C LYS A 10 5.70 -15.93 -1.61
N GLU A 11 5.65 -14.63 -1.34
CA GLU A 11 5.52 -14.06 0.01
C GLU A 11 4.08 -14.06 0.54
N GLY A 12 3.09 -14.17 -0.36
CA GLY A 12 1.66 -14.03 -0.06
C GLY A 12 0.90 -13.47 -1.27
N ARG A 13 -0.28 -12.90 -1.02
CA ARG A 13 -1.02 -12.15 -2.04
C ARG A 13 -1.34 -10.75 -1.57
N ILE A 14 -1.42 -9.83 -2.52
CA ILE A 14 -1.65 -8.42 -2.29
C ILE A 14 -2.57 -7.86 -3.38
N ARG A 15 -3.38 -6.85 -3.05
CA ARG A 15 -4.15 -6.08 -4.02
C ARG A 15 -4.24 -4.62 -3.64
N PHE A 16 -4.53 -3.77 -4.60
CA PHE A 16 -5.16 -2.48 -4.29
C PHE A 16 -6.60 -2.73 -3.81
N SER A 17 -7.01 -2.04 -2.74
CA SER A 17 -8.38 -2.10 -2.20
C SER A 17 -9.19 -0.83 -2.47
N GLY A 18 -8.61 0.12 -3.21
CA GLY A 18 -9.28 1.34 -3.66
C GLY A 18 -9.30 2.44 -2.60
N ALA A 19 -10.21 3.40 -2.77
CA ALA A 19 -10.37 4.50 -1.82
C ALA A 19 -11.23 4.07 -0.62
N THR A 20 -10.67 4.09 0.57
CA THR A 20 -11.35 3.75 1.84
C THR A 20 -11.40 4.98 2.73
N ARG A 21 -12.53 5.23 3.40
CA ARG A 21 -12.59 6.26 4.44
C ARG A 21 -12.06 5.69 5.75
N GLY A 22 -10.93 6.21 6.22
CA GLY A 22 -10.35 5.81 7.50
C GLY A 22 -11.02 6.50 8.69
N ILE A 23 -10.37 6.39 9.86
CA ILE A 23 -10.92 6.84 11.15
C ILE A 23 -11.25 8.34 11.19
N ASP A 24 -10.50 9.16 10.47
CA ASP A 24 -10.69 10.60 10.35
C ASP A 24 -11.66 10.99 9.23
N GLN A 25 -12.31 9.99 8.61
CA GLN A 25 -13.19 10.10 7.44
C GLN A 25 -12.50 10.64 6.18
N THR A 26 -11.17 10.78 6.19
CA THR A 26 -10.41 11.11 5.00
C THR A 26 -10.38 9.90 4.06
N GLY A 27 -10.53 10.15 2.76
CA GLY A 27 -10.37 9.14 1.73
C GLY A 27 -8.89 8.77 1.54
N TYR A 28 -8.55 7.52 1.78
CA TYR A 28 -7.22 6.96 1.61
C TYR A 28 -7.19 5.97 0.46
N ASP A 29 -6.19 6.06 -0.40
CA ASP A 29 -5.88 4.94 -1.29
C ASP A 29 -5.28 3.82 -0.46
N THR A 30 -5.84 2.62 -0.58
CA THR A 30 -5.47 1.48 0.27
C THR A 30 -5.01 0.26 -0.53
N PHE A 31 -4.30 -0.61 0.17
CA PHE A 31 -3.98 -1.96 -0.29
C PHE A 31 -4.30 -2.96 0.82
N GLU A 32 -4.50 -4.21 0.41
CA GLU A 32 -4.76 -5.33 1.30
C GLU A 32 -3.72 -6.42 1.06
N VAL A 33 -3.19 -6.99 2.14
CA VAL A 33 -2.25 -8.11 2.13
C VAL A 33 -2.88 -9.30 2.84
N ASP A 34 -2.76 -10.48 2.25
CA ASP A 34 -3.11 -11.75 2.88
C ASP A 34 -1.84 -12.49 3.28
N LEU A 35 -1.59 -12.56 4.59
CA LEU A 35 -0.46 -13.25 5.23
C LEU A 35 -0.97 -14.47 5.99
N PRO A 36 -0.09 -15.43 6.35
CA PRO A 36 -0.49 -16.57 7.18
C PRO A 36 -1.11 -16.18 8.54
N SER A 37 -0.76 -15.01 9.08
CA SER A 37 -1.27 -14.48 10.34
C SER A 37 -2.62 -13.78 10.23
N GLY A 38 -3.05 -13.44 9.01
CA GLY A 38 -4.32 -12.75 8.77
C GLY A 38 -4.27 -11.83 7.56
N ARG A 39 -5.37 -11.10 7.36
CA ARG A 39 -5.48 -10.05 6.35
C ARG A 39 -5.34 -8.69 6.98
N TYR A 40 -4.59 -7.83 6.32
CA TYR A 40 -4.25 -6.52 6.84
C TYR A 40 -4.33 -5.48 5.73
N LEU A 41 -4.81 -4.30 6.10
CA LEU A 41 -4.94 -3.14 5.25
C LEU A 41 -3.80 -2.17 5.53
N GLY A 42 -3.40 -1.46 4.47
CA GLY A 42 -2.46 -0.35 4.56
C GLY A 42 -2.90 0.84 3.72
N GLN A 43 -2.37 1.98 4.10
CA GLN A 43 -2.55 3.27 3.45
C GLN A 43 -1.39 3.57 2.51
N LEU A 44 -1.71 4.00 1.30
CA LEU A 44 -0.77 4.52 0.32
C LEU A 44 -0.90 6.03 0.19
N GLN A 45 0.20 6.67 -0.18
CA GLN A 45 0.24 8.08 -0.53
C GLN A 45 1.29 8.32 -1.60
N ARG A 46 1.01 9.21 -2.56
CA ARG A 46 2.05 9.70 -3.46
C ARG A 46 2.99 10.62 -2.71
N GLN A 47 4.28 10.37 -2.83
CA GLN A 47 5.34 11.24 -2.35
C GLN A 47 6.05 11.88 -3.54
N TYR A 48 5.89 13.19 -3.71
CA TYR A 48 6.54 13.95 -4.76
C TYR A 48 7.92 14.42 -4.27
N PRO A 49 9.02 13.97 -4.90
CA PRO A 49 10.37 14.43 -4.54
C PRO A 49 10.65 15.85 -5.04
N ASP A 50 9.91 16.32 -6.04
CA ASP A 50 10.06 17.63 -6.66
C ASP A 50 8.80 18.50 -6.41
N PRO A 51 8.95 19.80 -6.08
CA PRO A 51 7.83 20.74 -5.93
C PRO A 51 6.94 20.89 -7.17
N ASP A 52 7.44 20.62 -8.38
CA ASP A 52 6.68 20.76 -9.63
C ASP A 52 5.72 19.56 -9.88
N ARG A 53 5.81 18.50 -9.06
CA ARG A 53 4.87 17.36 -8.95
C ARG A 53 4.64 16.51 -10.21
N ASP A 54 5.56 16.53 -11.16
CA ASP A 54 5.42 15.73 -12.39
C ASP A 54 5.63 14.23 -12.19
N ALA A 55 6.42 13.84 -11.17
CA ALA A 55 6.77 12.46 -10.88
C ALA A 55 6.62 12.14 -9.39
N PHE A 56 6.29 10.89 -9.06
CA PHE A 56 6.06 10.48 -7.68
C PHE A 56 6.70 9.14 -7.32
N ASN A 57 7.05 9.02 -6.04
CA ASN A 57 7.27 7.75 -5.36
C ASN A 57 5.97 7.31 -4.66
N LEU A 58 5.84 6.03 -4.38
CA LEU A 58 4.72 5.50 -3.60
C LEU A 58 5.15 5.34 -2.15
N ALA A 59 4.43 5.91 -1.19
CA ALA A 59 4.73 5.78 0.23
C ALA A 59 3.67 4.93 0.93
N VAL A 60 4.09 3.99 1.78
CA VAL A 60 3.22 3.31 2.73
C VAL A 60 3.18 4.13 4.01
N ARG A 61 2.05 4.72 4.35
CA ARG A 61 1.94 5.66 5.49
C ARG A 61 1.55 4.97 6.79
N ALA A 62 0.71 3.95 6.69
CA ALA A 62 0.25 3.14 7.81
C ALA A 62 -0.07 1.74 7.30
N PHE A 63 0.15 0.72 8.12
CA PHE A 63 -0.16 -0.67 7.80
C PHE A 63 -0.46 -1.48 9.05
N GLY A 64 -1.37 -2.45 8.91
CA GLY A 64 -1.73 -3.41 9.95
C GLY A 64 -3.18 -3.33 10.42
N ALA A 65 -4.00 -2.48 9.82
CA ALA A 65 -5.42 -2.38 10.15
C ALA A 65 -6.16 -3.67 9.74
N VAL A 66 -7.01 -4.19 10.61
CA VAL A 66 -7.85 -5.37 10.30
C VAL A 66 -9.21 -4.93 9.74
N ASP A 67 -9.71 -3.78 10.18
CA ASP A 67 -10.93 -3.15 9.66
C ASP A 67 -10.57 -1.93 8.78
N ALA A 68 -11.37 -1.71 7.74
CA ALA A 68 -11.31 -0.55 6.87
C ALA A 68 -11.49 0.77 7.64
N ALA A 69 -12.31 0.77 8.69
CA ALA A 69 -12.55 1.94 9.54
C ALA A 69 -11.30 2.40 10.32
N ASP A 70 -10.34 1.50 10.54
CA ASP A 70 -9.11 1.77 11.31
C ASP A 70 -7.94 2.22 10.44
N VAL A 71 -8.11 2.24 9.11
CA VAL A 71 -7.05 2.63 8.18
C VAL A 71 -6.59 4.06 8.43
N GLY A 72 -5.27 4.27 8.35
CA GLY A 72 -4.60 5.55 8.61
C GLY A 72 -4.23 5.76 10.07
N GLY A 73 -4.74 4.93 10.99
CA GLY A 73 -4.36 4.92 12.40
C GLY A 73 -3.44 3.75 12.74
N LEU A 74 -2.40 4.00 13.54
CA LEU A 74 -1.57 2.93 14.11
C LEU A 74 -2.14 2.37 15.42
N ALA A 75 -3.00 3.11 16.12
CA ALA A 75 -3.49 2.72 17.45
C ALA A 75 -4.20 1.36 17.47
N ALA A 76 -4.88 0.99 16.37
CA ALA A 76 -5.57 -0.29 16.20
C ALA A 76 -4.80 -1.25 15.26
N ALA A 77 -3.60 -0.89 14.81
CA ALA A 77 -2.83 -1.72 13.90
C ALA A 77 -2.29 -2.97 14.61
N ALA A 78 -2.34 -4.10 13.92
CA ALA A 78 -1.75 -5.34 14.41
C ALA A 78 -0.23 -5.21 14.58
N THR A 79 0.30 -5.77 15.67
CA THR A 79 1.74 -5.94 15.86
C THR A 79 2.21 -7.16 15.08
N LEU A 80 2.98 -6.94 14.02
CA LEU A 80 3.48 -7.99 13.15
C LEU A 80 4.95 -8.29 13.46
N ARG A 81 5.39 -9.51 13.14
CA ARG A 81 6.80 -9.88 13.30
C ARG A 81 7.65 -9.17 12.23
N PRO A 82 8.94 -8.90 12.50
CA PRO A 82 9.84 -8.31 11.49
C PRO A 82 9.84 -9.05 10.14
N SER A 83 9.82 -10.38 10.18
CA SER A 83 9.74 -11.22 8.97
C SER A 83 8.46 -11.03 8.16
N GLU A 84 7.35 -10.63 8.80
CA GLU A 84 6.09 -10.32 8.13
C GLU A 84 6.13 -8.92 7.51
N LEU A 85 6.74 -7.96 8.20
CA LEU A 85 6.97 -6.63 7.65
C LEU A 85 7.89 -6.66 6.41
N ASP A 86 8.90 -7.52 6.41
CA ASP A 86 9.76 -7.72 5.23
C ASP A 86 9.00 -8.35 4.05
N ARG A 87 8.07 -9.28 4.32
CA ARG A 87 7.17 -9.82 3.29
C ARG A 87 6.25 -8.74 2.72
N VAL A 88 5.70 -7.89 3.59
CA VAL A 88 4.82 -6.79 3.16
C VAL A 88 5.60 -5.80 2.29
N ARG A 89 6.84 -5.47 2.66
CA ARG A 89 7.71 -4.63 1.80
C ARG A 89 7.88 -5.24 0.41
N ALA A 90 8.24 -6.53 0.34
CA ALA A 90 8.40 -7.23 -0.93
C ALA A 90 7.09 -7.24 -1.74
N LEU A 91 5.96 -7.56 -1.12
CA LEU A 91 4.64 -7.59 -1.77
C LEU A 91 4.24 -6.22 -2.33
N VAL A 92 4.41 -5.13 -1.58
CA VAL A 92 4.08 -3.78 -2.05
C VAL A 92 5.01 -3.36 -3.19
N HIS A 93 6.30 -3.70 -3.13
CA HIS A 93 7.22 -3.48 -4.24
C HIS A 93 6.78 -4.22 -5.51
N HIS A 94 6.44 -5.51 -5.38
CA HIS A 94 5.97 -6.31 -6.51
C HIS A 94 4.67 -5.75 -7.09
N LEU A 95 3.69 -5.40 -6.26
CA LEU A 95 2.44 -4.80 -6.68
C LEU A 95 2.67 -3.48 -7.44
N ALA A 96 3.50 -2.59 -6.89
CA ALA A 96 3.78 -1.30 -7.49
C ALA A 96 4.51 -1.43 -8.83
N ASP A 97 5.44 -2.38 -8.95
CA ASP A 97 6.18 -2.67 -10.18
C ASP A 97 5.28 -3.30 -11.25
N GLU A 98 4.48 -4.32 -10.91
CA GLU A 98 3.53 -4.92 -11.86
C GLU A 98 2.50 -3.91 -12.37
N VAL A 99 1.88 -3.14 -11.46
CA VAL A 99 0.87 -2.15 -11.84
C VAL A 99 1.47 -0.92 -12.53
N GLY A 100 2.70 -0.53 -12.16
CA GLY A 100 3.43 0.55 -12.81
C GLY A 100 3.72 0.29 -14.29
N ARG A 101 3.80 -0.99 -14.70
CA ARG A 101 4.01 -1.42 -16.10
C ARG A 101 2.75 -1.43 -16.95
N LEU A 102 1.56 -1.35 -16.33
CA LEU A 102 0.31 -1.32 -17.07
C LEU A 102 0.15 0.01 -17.84
N PRO A 103 -0.63 0.05 -18.94
CA PRO A 103 -1.09 1.30 -19.52
C PRO A 103 -1.80 2.16 -18.47
N GLU A 104 -1.61 3.48 -18.49
CA GLU A 104 -2.11 4.38 -17.45
C GLU A 104 -3.62 4.26 -17.17
N ALA A 105 -4.43 4.08 -18.21
CA ALA A 105 -5.88 3.87 -18.10
C ALA A 105 -6.26 2.64 -17.24
N ASN A 106 -5.37 1.65 -17.16
CA ASN A 106 -5.56 0.42 -16.41
C ASN A 106 -4.97 0.50 -14.98
N ARG A 107 -4.33 1.61 -14.61
CA ARG A 107 -3.77 1.78 -13.26
C ARG A 107 -4.83 2.25 -12.26
N PRO A 108 -4.74 1.85 -10.98
CA PRO A 108 -5.47 2.49 -9.89
C PRO A 108 -5.14 3.98 -9.84
N PHE A 109 -6.05 4.80 -9.31
CA PHE A 109 -5.87 6.25 -9.31
C PHE A 109 -4.53 6.64 -8.68
N ILE A 110 -4.16 6.10 -7.51
CA ILE A 110 -2.87 6.36 -6.85
C ILE A 110 -1.64 6.12 -7.75
N MET A 111 -1.74 5.25 -8.77
CA MET A 111 -0.66 4.90 -9.70
C MET A 111 -0.73 5.63 -11.05
N GLN A 112 -1.69 6.53 -11.26
CA GLN A 112 -1.74 7.39 -12.45
C GLN A 112 -0.66 8.48 -12.39
N GLY A 113 -0.08 8.84 -13.54
CA GLY A 113 1.11 9.71 -13.66
C GLY A 113 2.45 8.97 -13.74
N LEU A 114 3.55 9.73 -13.62
CA LEU A 114 4.92 9.22 -13.73
C LEU A 114 5.41 8.65 -12.39
N PHE A 115 5.21 7.34 -12.21
CA PHE A 115 5.78 6.60 -11.08
C PHE A 115 7.28 6.37 -11.28
N LEU A 116 8.09 6.77 -10.30
CA LEU A 116 9.55 6.68 -10.34
C LEU A 116 10.11 5.29 -9.99
N GLY A 117 9.25 4.29 -9.73
CA GLY A 117 9.68 2.93 -9.38
C GLY A 117 10.09 2.74 -7.93
N LYS A 118 10.03 3.79 -7.09
CA LYS A 118 10.42 3.72 -5.68
C LYS A 118 9.21 3.62 -4.77
N VAL A 119 9.22 2.61 -3.89
CA VAL A 119 8.32 2.51 -2.74
C VAL A 119 9.07 2.96 -1.49
N VAL A 120 8.44 3.79 -0.66
CA VAL A 120 9.00 4.36 0.56
C VAL A 120 8.22 3.86 1.77
N PHE A 121 8.95 3.43 2.79
CA PHE A 121 8.42 2.99 4.08
C PHE A 121 9.01 3.92 5.15
N PRO A 122 8.33 5.03 5.49
CA PRO A 122 8.78 5.97 6.53
C PRO A 122 8.81 5.30 7.91
N ASP A 123 9.63 5.80 8.83
CA ASP A 123 9.66 5.32 10.22
C ASP A 123 8.24 5.34 10.83
N GLY A 124 7.89 4.26 11.54
CA GLY A 124 6.57 4.12 12.14
C GLY A 124 5.43 3.80 11.17
N TRP A 125 5.70 3.41 9.92
CA TRP A 125 4.64 3.00 8.97
C TRP A 125 3.85 1.75 9.42
N ALA A 126 4.35 0.98 10.39
CA ALA A 126 3.70 -0.16 11.01
C ALA A 126 4.22 -0.34 12.45
N HIS A 127 3.49 -1.09 13.28
CA HIS A 127 4.02 -1.48 14.59
C HIS A 127 5.26 -2.39 14.45
N GLY A 128 6.37 -1.95 15.04
CA GLY A 128 7.65 -2.66 14.97
C GLY A 128 8.53 -2.27 13.77
N ALA A 129 8.19 -1.19 13.06
CA ALA A 129 8.92 -0.68 11.91
C ALA A 129 9.47 0.74 12.08
#